data_AF-A0AAD5RZM4-F1
#
_entry.id   AF-A0AAD5RZM4-F1
#
_cell.length_a   1.000
_cell.length_b   1.000
_cell.length_c   1.000
_cell.angle_alpha   90.00
_cell.angle_beta   90.00
_cell.angle_gamma   90.00
#
_symmetry.space_group_name_H-M   'P 1'
#
loop_
_entity.id
_entity.type
_entity.pdbx_description
1 polymer ?
#
loop_
_entity_poly.entity_id
_entity_poly.type
_entity_poly.pdbx_seq_one_letter_code
_entity_poly.pdbx_strand_id
1 'polypeptide(L)'
;MEDHEKEVDPYNQPNEVYDLMDIDEGVESVIGCETRCENNPATFDAMDVDEGIEVDTDGEKRGQSNEAAFDPMDSGQETDLYTPIDNDYNSKCSAKGSTRVEYAQIGRRNSSSHRSCNSQSMSSPRSIIQLPESWSQSFRGTSSGGMHNRKMARLTSLTYRLLGQDPINCFAENCEKTIADWISLLGKTTLPNNIASSDPSIIAAFRAVDIVICGQQGTHLLRRLAHVQLMRLFISLERIIAHKRASGRLQGARGYRNTCVAMTIYMSARERRSNVKDLEYELKERKRCGRSWTDLARPSPLFVLVYSDLAEPIVKDFKRTDAATLRSVATRVVEACPDGLVRICIQLADRAEWAVRTKRPFDMHQAAAWISQVLLNYS
;
A
#
# COMPACT_ATOMS: atom_id res chain seq x y z
N MET A 1 49.62 62.05 -2.16
CA MET A 1 49.89 60.63 -2.40
C MET A 1 48.54 59.97 -2.27
N GLU A 2 47.92 59.74 -3.42
CA GLU A 2 46.58 59.16 -3.56
C GLU A 2 46.73 57.65 -3.59
N ASP A 3 46.12 56.97 -2.62
CA ASP A 3 46.03 55.52 -2.57
C ASP A 3 44.72 55.10 -3.26
N HIS A 4 44.87 54.52 -4.46
CA HIS A 4 43.80 53.89 -5.22
C HIS A 4 43.54 52.47 -4.69
N GLU A 5 42.41 52.29 -4.02
CA GLU A 5 41.81 50.97 -3.78
C GLU A 5 41.28 50.40 -5.11
N LYS A 6 41.78 49.23 -5.50
CA LYS A 6 41.25 48.46 -6.63
C LYS A 6 40.15 47.53 -6.13
N GLU A 7 38.94 47.80 -6.60
CA GLU A 7 37.74 46.97 -6.48
C GLU A 7 37.91 45.71 -7.33
N VAL A 8 37.74 44.52 -6.71
CA VAL A 8 37.83 43.21 -7.37
C VAL A 8 36.42 42.67 -7.57
N ASP A 9 36.03 42.51 -8.84
CA ASP A 9 34.74 41.99 -9.28
C ASP A 9 34.65 40.46 -9.08
N PRO A 10 33.66 39.94 -8.32
CA PRO A 10 33.53 38.53 -8.02
C PRO A 10 32.83 37.68 -9.10
N TYR A 11 32.50 38.20 -10.28
CA TYR A 11 31.73 37.47 -11.31
C TYR A 11 32.48 37.09 -12.59
N ASN A 12 33.72 36.61 -12.47
CA ASN A 12 34.45 36.06 -13.62
C ASN A 12 34.92 34.63 -13.36
N GLN A 13 34.03 33.66 -13.58
CA GLN A 13 34.38 32.25 -13.73
C GLN A 13 34.24 31.83 -15.21
N PRO A 14 35.20 31.08 -15.77
CA PRO A 14 35.18 30.67 -17.16
C PRO A 14 34.16 29.55 -17.40
N ASN A 15 33.41 29.69 -18.50
CA ASN A 15 32.50 28.67 -19.02
C ASN A 15 33.27 27.40 -19.40
N GLU A 16 33.12 26.33 -18.63
CA GLU A 16 33.44 24.98 -19.09
C GLU A 16 32.37 24.53 -20.08
N VAL A 17 32.78 24.42 -21.34
CA VAL A 17 32.02 23.78 -22.42
C VAL A 17 32.02 22.27 -22.15
N TYR A 18 30.90 21.72 -21.72
CA TYR A 18 30.69 20.28 -21.68
C TYR A 18 30.20 19.83 -23.06
N ASP A 19 31.04 19.05 -23.74
CA ASP A 19 30.69 18.31 -24.94
C ASP A 19 29.48 17.41 -24.67
N LEU A 20 28.42 17.64 -25.44
CA LEU A 20 27.27 16.76 -25.58
C LEU A 20 27.76 15.44 -26.21
N MET A 21 28.01 14.44 -25.37
CA MET A 21 28.09 13.06 -25.83
C MET A 21 26.67 12.61 -26.18
N ASP A 22 26.48 12.29 -27.46
CA ASP A 22 25.31 11.58 -27.98
C ASP A 22 25.15 10.26 -27.22
N ILE A 23 24.12 10.18 -26.37
CA ILE A 23 23.70 8.92 -25.76
C ILE A 23 22.75 8.27 -26.77
N ASP A 24 23.28 7.27 -27.46
CA ASP A 24 22.55 6.35 -28.34
C ASP A 24 21.27 5.82 -27.68
N GLU A 25 20.18 5.85 -28.45
CA GLU A 25 18.87 5.28 -28.16
C GLU A 25 18.98 3.74 -28.02
N GLY A 26 19.38 3.27 -26.84
CA GLY A 26 19.56 1.84 -26.54
C GLY A 26 18.60 1.24 -25.51
N VAL A 27 17.52 1.93 -25.11
CA VAL A 27 16.69 1.51 -23.95
C VAL A 27 15.32 0.92 -24.34
N GLU A 28 14.98 0.80 -25.62
CA GLU A 28 13.71 0.15 -26.03
C GLU A 28 13.71 -1.39 -25.92
N SER A 29 14.85 -2.03 -25.62
CA SER A 29 14.96 -3.50 -25.60
C SER A 29 14.57 -4.19 -24.28
N VAL A 30 14.23 -3.47 -23.20
CA VAL A 30 14.02 -4.11 -21.88
C VAL A 30 12.57 -4.58 -21.64
N ILE A 31 11.63 -4.33 -22.57
CA ILE A 31 10.25 -4.85 -22.51
C ILE A 31 10.10 -6.15 -23.33
N GLY A 32 11.20 -6.92 -23.47
CA GLY A 32 11.25 -8.19 -24.19
C GLY A 32 11.24 -9.44 -23.30
N CYS A 33 11.03 -9.33 -21.98
CA CYS A 33 10.92 -10.51 -21.12
C CYS A 33 9.47 -10.99 -21.02
N GLU A 34 9.20 -12.17 -21.58
CA GLU A 34 7.96 -12.93 -21.44
C GLU A 34 7.72 -13.36 -19.98
N THR A 35 7.38 -12.44 -19.09
CA THR A 35 6.63 -12.81 -17.89
C THR A 35 5.18 -13.05 -18.33
N ARG A 36 4.84 -14.31 -18.57
CA ARG A 36 3.47 -14.75 -18.86
C ARG A 36 2.60 -14.38 -17.66
N CYS A 37 1.88 -13.25 -17.76
CA CYS A 37 0.79 -12.97 -16.83
C CYS A 37 -0.23 -14.09 -17.02
N GLU A 38 -0.33 -15.01 -16.05
CA GLU A 38 -1.34 -16.05 -16.07
C GLU A 38 -2.71 -15.38 -16.17
N ASN A 39 -3.34 -15.58 -17.32
CA ASN A 39 -4.70 -15.16 -17.59
C ASN A 39 -5.63 -15.99 -16.70
N ASN A 40 -5.92 -15.52 -15.50
CA ASN A 40 -7.11 -15.94 -14.78
C ASN A 40 -8.26 -14.99 -15.16
N PRO A 41 -9.26 -15.43 -15.95
CA PRO A 41 -10.49 -14.68 -16.13
C PRO A 41 -11.35 -14.90 -14.88
N ALA A 42 -10.94 -14.33 -13.75
CA ALA A 42 -11.86 -14.13 -12.64
C ALA A 42 -12.53 -12.77 -12.83
N THR A 43 -13.73 -12.79 -13.39
CA THR A 43 -14.82 -11.97 -12.86
C THR A 43 -14.76 -12.10 -11.33
N PHE A 44 -14.28 -11.06 -10.66
CA PHE A 44 -14.37 -10.97 -9.20
C PHE A 44 -15.80 -10.54 -8.85
N ASP A 45 -16.75 -11.44 -9.08
CA ASP A 45 -18.01 -11.45 -8.36
C ASP A 45 -17.77 -12.06 -6.98
N ALA A 46 -18.58 -11.62 -6.02
CA ALA A 46 -18.53 -12.00 -4.62
C ALA A 46 -18.45 -13.53 -4.45
N MET A 47 -17.38 -14.01 -3.84
CA MET A 47 -17.40 -15.36 -3.27
C MET A 47 -18.10 -15.27 -1.90
N ASP A 48 -19.40 -15.57 -1.91
CA ASP A 48 -20.08 -16.11 -0.73
C ASP A 48 -19.41 -17.44 -0.40
N VAL A 49 -18.66 -17.48 0.70
CA VAL A 49 -18.12 -18.71 1.27
C VAL A 49 -18.80 -18.91 2.61
N ASP A 50 -19.70 -19.90 2.62
CA ASP A 50 -20.34 -20.43 3.82
C ASP A 50 -19.33 -21.02 4.80
N GLU A 51 -19.71 -20.92 6.06
CA GLU A 51 -19.03 -21.32 7.28
C GLU A 51 -18.52 -22.78 7.27
N GLY A 52 -17.39 -23.01 7.93
CA GLY A 52 -17.08 -24.31 8.50
C GLY A 52 -15.62 -24.58 8.84
N ILE A 53 -15.40 -24.87 10.12
CA ILE A 53 -14.35 -25.72 10.70
C ILE A 53 -13.15 -24.98 11.35
N GLU A 54 -13.19 -25.05 12.68
CA GLU A 54 -12.13 -24.86 13.66
C GLU A 54 -11.01 -25.89 13.46
N VAL A 55 -9.76 -25.46 13.60
CA VAL A 55 -8.64 -26.36 13.91
C VAL A 55 -7.83 -25.73 15.04
N ASP A 56 -7.96 -26.35 16.21
CA ASP A 56 -7.06 -26.22 17.34
C ASP A 56 -5.68 -26.79 16.98
N THR A 57 -4.63 -26.05 17.32
CA THR A 57 -3.28 -26.60 17.47
C THR A 57 -2.63 -25.95 18.69
N ASP A 58 -2.80 -26.61 19.84
CA ASP A 58 -1.93 -26.44 20.99
C ASP A 58 -0.82 -27.50 20.93
N GLY A 59 0.42 -27.07 21.06
CA GLY A 59 1.59 -27.92 21.17
C GLY A 59 2.68 -27.17 21.93
N GLU A 60 2.76 -27.41 23.24
CA GLU A 60 3.73 -26.82 24.16
C GLU A 60 4.87 -27.82 24.48
N LYS A 61 6.06 -27.25 24.74
CA LYS A 61 7.19 -27.71 25.58
C LYS A 61 8.43 -28.38 24.94
N ARG A 62 9.50 -27.56 24.92
CA ARG A 62 10.71 -27.59 25.79
C ARG A 62 11.65 -28.83 25.76
N GLY A 63 12.90 -28.57 25.37
CA GLY A 63 14.13 -29.31 25.74
C GLY A 63 15.36 -28.53 25.21
N GLN A 64 16.07 -27.78 26.05
CA GLN A 64 17.34 -28.12 26.72
C GLN A 64 18.57 -28.28 25.79
N SER A 65 19.48 -27.30 25.94
CA SER A 65 20.95 -27.35 25.97
C SER A 65 21.71 -28.25 24.99
N ASN A 66 22.64 -27.64 24.24
CA ASN A 66 24.04 -28.07 24.21
C ASN A 66 24.97 -26.90 23.80
N GLU A 67 26.01 -26.72 24.61
CA GLU A 67 27.26 -26.04 24.29
C GLU A 67 28.00 -26.77 23.18
N ALA A 68 28.70 -26.04 22.29
CA ALA A 68 30.08 -26.37 21.89
C ALA A 68 30.67 -25.31 20.96
N ALA A 69 31.84 -24.83 21.37
CA ALA A 69 33.05 -24.55 20.58
C ALA A 69 32.98 -23.54 19.42
N PHE A 70 33.49 -22.34 19.72
CA PHE A 70 34.29 -21.54 18.79
C PHE A 70 35.59 -22.29 18.43
N ASP A 71 35.98 -22.24 17.15
CA ASP A 71 37.38 -22.20 16.74
C ASP A 71 37.51 -21.38 15.43
N PRO A 72 38.54 -20.52 15.31
CA PRO A 72 38.81 -19.71 14.11
C PRO A 72 40.02 -20.24 13.31
N MET A 73 39.93 -20.23 11.98
CA MET A 73 41.08 -20.17 11.04
C MET A 73 40.57 -19.46 9.77
N ASP A 74 41.09 -18.33 9.34
CA ASP A 74 42.45 -17.94 8.89
C ASP A 74 42.68 -18.13 7.37
N SER A 75 43.09 -17.00 6.79
CA SER A 75 43.88 -16.66 5.59
C SER A 75 43.76 -17.38 4.23
N GLY A 76 43.83 -16.56 3.16
CA GLY A 76 44.24 -16.92 1.78
C GLY A 76 43.34 -16.31 0.70
N GLN A 77 43.63 -15.11 0.18
CA GLN A 77 44.29 -14.85 -1.14
C GLN A 77 43.65 -15.62 -2.31
N GLU A 78 42.92 -14.94 -3.21
CA GLU A 78 43.41 -14.23 -4.40
C GLU A 78 43.20 -15.11 -5.65
N THR A 79 42.36 -14.68 -6.59
CA THR A 79 42.60 -14.68 -8.04
C THR A 79 41.32 -14.27 -8.79
N ASP A 80 41.47 -13.19 -9.57
CA ASP A 80 40.65 -12.88 -10.73
C ASP A 80 40.54 -14.07 -11.68
N LEU A 81 39.37 -14.29 -12.27
CA LEU A 81 39.23 -14.82 -13.63
C LEU A 81 37.83 -14.51 -14.18
N TYR A 82 37.84 -13.58 -15.12
CA TYR A 82 36.73 -13.19 -15.99
C TYR A 82 36.52 -14.29 -17.04
N THR A 83 35.31 -14.84 -17.14
CA THR A 83 34.90 -15.66 -18.30
C THR A 83 33.56 -15.16 -18.84
N PRO A 84 33.46 -14.81 -20.14
CA PRO A 84 32.19 -14.52 -20.79
C PRO A 84 31.49 -15.85 -21.14
N ILE A 85 30.23 -15.98 -20.76
CA ILE A 85 29.36 -17.07 -21.22
C ILE A 85 28.44 -16.50 -22.30
N ASP A 86 28.77 -16.78 -23.55
CA ASP A 86 27.81 -16.79 -24.67
C ASP A 86 26.83 -17.94 -24.46
N ASN A 87 25.53 -17.68 -24.59
CA ASN A 87 24.52 -18.73 -24.71
C ASN A 87 23.48 -18.31 -25.77
N ASP A 88 23.77 -18.73 -27.00
CA ASP A 88 22.79 -19.03 -28.03
C ASP A 88 21.88 -20.17 -27.56
N TYR A 89 20.58 -19.91 -27.39
CA TYR A 89 19.58 -20.97 -27.38
C TYR A 89 18.33 -20.54 -28.15
N ASN A 90 18.35 -20.91 -29.43
CA ASN A 90 17.19 -21.00 -30.30
C ASN A 90 16.57 -22.40 -30.08
N SER A 91 15.37 -22.49 -29.52
CA SER A 91 14.66 -23.78 -29.44
C SER A 91 13.17 -23.65 -29.70
N LYS A 92 12.78 -24.19 -30.86
CA LYS A 92 11.42 -24.49 -31.30
C LYS A 92 10.75 -25.43 -30.30
N CYS A 93 9.49 -25.15 -29.93
CA CYS A 93 8.65 -26.17 -29.32
C CYS A 93 7.27 -26.24 -29.99
N SER A 94 6.98 -27.47 -30.39
CA SER A 94 5.84 -27.96 -31.15
C SER A 94 4.60 -28.14 -30.28
N ALA A 95 3.44 -27.86 -30.86
CA ALA A 95 2.13 -28.08 -30.27
C ALA A 95 1.82 -29.58 -30.06
N LYS A 96 1.26 -29.94 -28.89
CA LYS A 96 0.45 -31.15 -28.70
C LYS A 96 -0.73 -30.86 -27.77
N GLY A 97 -1.91 -31.29 -28.21
CA GLY A 97 -3.20 -31.10 -27.54
C GLY A 97 -3.38 -32.01 -26.32
N SER A 98 -4.22 -31.55 -25.40
CA SER A 98 -4.60 -32.28 -24.18
C SER A 98 -6.05 -32.72 -24.27
N THR A 99 -6.25 -34.03 -24.24
CA THR A 99 -7.53 -34.71 -24.17
C THR A 99 -8.08 -34.70 -22.74
N ARG A 100 -9.41 -34.60 -22.70
CA ARG A 100 -10.32 -34.59 -21.56
C ARG A 100 -10.42 -35.97 -20.91
N VAL A 101 -10.42 -36.03 -19.57
CA VAL A 101 -10.73 -37.25 -18.79
C VAL A 101 -11.86 -36.95 -17.79
N GLU A 102 -12.74 -37.94 -17.70
CA GLU A 102 -14.07 -37.99 -17.11
C GLU A 102 -13.99 -38.53 -15.66
N TYR A 103 -14.83 -38.00 -14.76
CA TYR A 103 -14.92 -38.43 -13.36
C TYR A 103 -16.06 -39.44 -13.18
N ALA A 104 -15.78 -40.54 -12.47
CA ALA A 104 -16.79 -41.50 -12.01
C ALA A 104 -17.00 -41.39 -10.48
N GLN A 105 -18.27 -41.47 -10.09
CA GLN A 105 -18.80 -41.46 -8.73
C GLN A 105 -18.80 -42.86 -8.09
N ILE A 106 -18.41 -42.95 -6.83
CA ILE A 106 -18.71 -44.04 -5.86
C ILE A 106 -18.62 -43.35 -4.46
N GLY A 107 -19.43 -43.53 -3.42
CA GLY A 107 -20.48 -44.48 -3.05
C GLY A 107 -20.52 -44.49 -1.50
N ARG A 108 -21.73 -44.45 -0.92
CA ARG A 108 -22.08 -44.33 0.52
C ARG A 108 -21.41 -45.33 1.48
N ARG A 109 -21.30 -44.98 2.78
CA ARG A 109 -21.97 -45.70 3.91
C ARG A 109 -21.84 -45.02 5.29
N ASN A 110 -22.90 -45.21 6.08
CA ASN A 110 -23.19 -44.73 7.44
C ASN A 110 -22.33 -45.39 8.53
N SER A 111 -22.24 -44.76 9.71
CA SER A 111 -22.54 -45.38 11.02
C SER A 111 -22.56 -44.38 12.19
N SER A 112 -23.45 -44.67 13.12
CA SER A 112 -23.94 -43.96 14.32
C SER A 112 -23.02 -43.98 15.55
N SER A 113 -23.21 -43.04 16.50
CA SER A 113 -23.54 -43.31 17.93
C SER A 113 -23.01 -42.27 18.95
N HIS A 114 -23.94 -41.68 19.71
CA HIS A 114 -23.91 -41.24 21.13
C HIS A 114 -22.59 -40.82 21.82
N ARG A 115 -22.60 -39.62 22.45
CA ARG A 115 -22.73 -39.46 23.92
C ARG A 115 -22.78 -37.98 24.37
N SER A 116 -23.67 -37.75 25.32
CA SER A 116 -23.80 -36.56 26.17
C SER A 116 -22.62 -36.44 27.13
N CYS A 117 -22.17 -35.23 27.44
CA CYS A 117 -21.67 -34.82 28.76
C CYS A 117 -21.64 -33.29 28.90
N ASN A 118 -21.95 -32.87 30.11
CA ASN A 118 -22.22 -31.55 30.64
C ASN A 118 -20.94 -31.02 31.31
N SER A 119 -20.58 -29.73 31.20
CA SER A 119 -19.79 -29.07 32.27
C SER A 119 -19.78 -27.54 32.17
N GLN A 120 -20.03 -26.94 33.34
CA GLN A 120 -20.00 -25.53 33.68
C GLN A 120 -18.57 -24.99 33.87
N SER A 121 -18.42 -23.68 33.62
CA SER A 121 -17.52 -22.71 34.31
C SER A 121 -16.01 -22.87 34.06
N MET A 122 -15.12 -21.88 34.07
CA MET A 122 -15.05 -20.59 34.75
C MET A 122 -14.36 -19.54 33.86
N SER A 123 -14.71 -18.29 34.12
CA SER A 123 -14.24 -17.04 33.54
C SER A 123 -12.77 -16.71 33.88
N SER A 124 -12.06 -16.07 32.95
CA SER A 124 -10.86 -15.26 33.26
C SER A 124 -10.80 -14.04 32.33
N PRO A 125 -10.42 -12.83 32.82
CA PRO A 125 -10.87 -11.57 32.23
C PRO A 125 -9.92 -11.06 31.14
N ARG A 126 -10.45 -10.83 29.94
CA ARG A 126 -9.85 -9.92 28.95
C ARG A 126 -10.37 -8.51 29.24
N SER A 127 -9.46 -7.54 29.26
CA SER A 127 -9.76 -6.12 29.42
C SER A 127 -10.70 -5.65 28.32
N ILE A 128 -11.97 -5.50 28.69
CA ILE A 128 -13.00 -4.89 27.84
C ILE A 128 -12.77 -3.39 27.90
N ILE A 129 -12.37 -2.80 26.77
CA ILE A 129 -12.47 -1.37 26.53
C ILE A 129 -13.96 -1.02 26.71
N GLN A 130 -14.30 -0.31 27.79
CA GLN A 130 -15.66 0.14 28.06
C GLN A 130 -16.08 1.10 26.94
N LEU A 131 -17.05 0.67 26.12
CA LEU A 131 -17.73 1.57 25.20
C LEU A 131 -18.55 2.60 26.01
N PRO A 132 -18.68 3.85 25.54
CA PRO A 132 -19.59 4.82 26.16
C PRO A 132 -21.03 4.29 26.21
N GLU A 133 -21.65 4.34 27.38
CA GLU A 133 -23.00 3.80 27.67
C GLU A 133 -24.14 4.48 26.90
N SER A 134 -23.90 5.61 26.24
CA SER A 134 -24.96 6.42 25.61
C SER A 134 -25.58 5.83 24.34
N TRP A 135 -25.10 4.70 23.83
CA TRP A 135 -25.53 4.15 22.53
C TRP A 135 -26.19 2.76 22.62
N SER A 136 -26.49 2.26 23.83
CA SER A 136 -26.96 0.88 24.05
C SER A 136 -28.44 0.77 24.42
N GLN A 137 -29.36 1.21 23.55
CA GLN A 137 -30.79 0.91 23.74
C GLN A 137 -31.44 0.11 22.59
N SER A 138 -31.89 -1.08 23.00
CA SER A 138 -33.05 -1.86 22.55
C SER A 138 -33.10 -2.39 21.11
N PHE A 139 -32.84 -3.69 20.93
CA PHE A 139 -33.46 -4.47 19.84
C PHE A 139 -33.72 -5.93 20.24
N ARG A 140 -35.00 -6.29 20.49
CA ARG A 140 -35.52 -7.66 20.40
C ARG A 140 -36.61 -7.70 19.33
N GLY A 141 -36.39 -8.46 18.25
CA GLY A 141 -37.40 -8.71 17.22
C GLY A 141 -36.88 -9.55 16.04
N THR A 142 -37.51 -10.73 15.85
CA THR A 142 -37.64 -11.65 14.70
C THR A 142 -36.48 -11.88 13.68
N SER A 143 -36.30 -13.16 13.29
CA SER A 143 -35.02 -13.76 12.87
C SER A 143 -34.37 -13.29 11.56
N SER A 144 -35.04 -12.50 10.70
CA SER A 144 -34.40 -11.83 9.56
C SER A 144 -33.73 -10.51 9.98
N GLY A 145 -34.33 -9.80 10.95
CA GLY A 145 -33.74 -8.61 11.57
C GLY A 145 -32.45 -8.95 12.35
N GLY A 146 -32.33 -10.18 12.85
CA GLY A 146 -31.16 -10.63 13.59
C GLY A 146 -29.84 -10.53 12.80
N MET A 147 -29.83 -10.92 11.53
CA MET A 147 -28.60 -10.90 10.72
C MET A 147 -28.21 -9.47 10.32
N HIS A 148 -29.18 -8.65 9.89
CA HIS A 148 -28.94 -7.24 9.59
C HIS A 148 -28.47 -6.48 10.83
N ASN A 149 -29.11 -6.68 11.98
CA ASN A 149 -28.72 -6.06 13.24
C ASN A 149 -27.31 -6.48 13.67
N ARG A 150 -26.94 -7.76 13.54
CA ARG A 150 -25.57 -8.22 13.80
C ARG A 150 -24.56 -7.58 12.86
N LYS A 151 -24.86 -7.48 11.56
CA LYS A 151 -23.99 -6.82 10.57
C LYS A 151 -23.81 -5.33 10.91
N MET A 152 -24.89 -4.63 11.22
CA MET A 152 -24.85 -3.23 11.62
C MET A 152 -24.08 -3.02 12.93
N ALA A 153 -24.26 -3.89 13.93
CA ALA A 153 -23.49 -3.86 15.17
C ALA A 153 -21.98 -4.07 14.92
N ARG A 154 -21.61 -5.01 14.04
CA ARG A 154 -20.21 -5.22 13.62
C ARG A 154 -19.64 -3.98 12.93
N LEU A 155 -20.37 -3.40 11.98
CA LEU A 155 -19.95 -2.17 11.29
C LEU A 155 -19.78 -1.01 12.26
N THR A 156 -20.72 -0.83 13.20
CA THR A 156 -20.64 0.20 14.24
C THR A 156 -19.42 -0.01 15.12
N SER A 157 -19.17 -1.24 15.59
CA SER A 157 -18.00 -1.58 16.39
C SER A 157 -16.68 -1.33 15.63
N LEU A 158 -16.60 -1.70 14.35
CA LEU A 158 -15.44 -1.43 13.51
C LEU A 158 -15.21 0.08 13.31
N THR A 159 -16.28 0.84 13.08
CA THR A 159 -16.24 2.31 12.93
C THR A 159 -15.61 2.95 14.17
N TYR A 160 -16.08 2.59 15.37
CA TYR A 160 -15.54 3.11 16.63
C TYR A 160 -14.08 2.71 16.86
N ARG A 161 -13.72 1.46 16.56
CA ARG A 161 -12.32 1.01 16.68
C ARG A 161 -11.40 1.77 15.74
N LEU A 162 -11.86 2.07 14.53
CA LEU A 162 -11.10 2.81 13.53
C LEU A 162 -10.92 4.28 13.91
N LEU A 163 -11.95 4.96 14.42
CA LEU A 163 -11.85 6.37 14.80
C LEU A 163 -11.15 6.61 16.14
N GLY A 164 -11.26 5.67 17.08
CA GLY A 164 -10.85 5.91 18.46
C GLY A 164 -11.85 6.81 19.21
N GLN A 165 -11.41 7.42 20.30
CA GLN A 165 -12.28 8.23 21.17
C GLN A 165 -12.43 9.68 20.70
N ASP A 166 -11.40 10.25 20.06
CA ASP A 166 -11.38 11.66 19.67
C ASP A 166 -10.70 11.85 18.30
N PRO A 167 -11.46 11.73 17.20
CA PRO A 167 -10.90 11.82 15.85
C PRO A 167 -10.39 13.22 15.50
N ILE A 168 -10.90 14.26 16.16
CA ILE A 168 -10.51 15.66 15.93
C ILE A 168 -9.12 15.90 16.50
N ASN A 169 -8.92 15.61 17.78
CA ASN A 169 -7.61 15.80 18.41
C ASN A 169 -6.59 14.82 17.82
N CYS A 170 -7.01 13.59 17.52
CA CYS A 170 -6.17 12.63 16.81
C CYS A 170 -5.69 13.20 15.45
N PHE A 171 -6.59 13.79 14.66
CA PHE A 171 -6.21 14.44 13.41
C PHE A 171 -5.24 15.60 13.62
N ALA A 172 -5.51 16.50 14.58
CA ALA A 172 -4.68 17.67 14.82
C ALA A 172 -3.24 17.28 15.14
N GLU A 173 -3.06 16.37 16.11
CA GLU A 173 -1.74 15.88 16.52
C GLU A 173 -1.02 15.12 15.39
N ASN A 174 -1.76 14.28 14.67
CA ASN A 174 -1.19 13.49 13.58
C ASN A 174 -0.80 14.37 12.38
N CYS A 175 -1.61 15.38 12.09
CA CYS A 175 -1.37 16.32 11.00
C CYS A 175 -0.10 17.13 11.23
N GLU A 176 0.05 17.73 12.41
CA GLU A 176 1.24 18.51 12.76
C GLU A 176 2.53 17.69 12.59
N LYS A 177 2.52 16.44 13.05
CA LYS A 177 3.68 15.53 12.98
C LYS A 177 3.98 15.00 11.58
N THR A 178 2.99 14.94 10.68
CA THR A 178 3.11 14.17 9.43
C THR A 178 3.11 15.03 8.17
N ILE A 179 2.53 16.23 8.21
CA ILE A 179 2.28 17.01 6.99
C ILE A 179 3.56 17.46 6.27
N ALA A 180 4.63 17.79 7.00
CA ALA A 180 5.91 18.15 6.40
C ALA A 180 6.54 16.96 5.64
N ASP A 181 6.53 15.79 6.25
CA ASP A 181 6.99 14.55 5.61
C ASP A 181 6.12 14.17 4.42
N TRP A 182 4.80 14.39 4.52
CA TRP A 182 3.88 14.19 3.42
C TRP A 182 4.16 15.10 2.23
N ILE A 183 4.42 16.39 2.47
CA ILE A 183 4.82 17.37 1.44
C ILE A 183 6.13 16.95 0.78
N SER A 184 7.11 16.51 1.57
CA SER A 184 8.39 15.99 1.06
C SER A 184 8.18 14.76 0.16
N LEU A 185 7.33 13.82 0.59
CA LEU A 185 6.97 12.64 -0.21
C LEU A 185 6.22 13.03 -1.49
N LEU A 186 5.27 13.96 -1.42
CA LEU A 186 4.58 14.51 -2.59
C LEU A 186 5.57 15.15 -3.57
N GLY A 187 6.56 15.90 -3.08
CA GLY A 187 7.61 16.50 -3.91
C GLY A 187 8.38 15.46 -4.73
N LYS A 188 8.67 14.30 -4.13
CA LYS A 188 9.38 13.19 -4.79
C LYS A 188 8.50 12.36 -5.73
N THR A 189 7.17 12.45 -5.59
CA THR A 189 6.24 11.52 -6.24
C THR A 189 5.26 12.20 -7.19
N THR A 190 5.23 13.54 -7.21
CA THR A 190 4.42 14.29 -8.16
C THR A 190 5.05 14.20 -9.54
N LEU A 191 4.39 13.46 -10.43
CA LEU A 191 4.83 13.28 -11.81
C LEU A 191 4.51 14.54 -12.64
N PRO A 192 5.42 15.01 -13.50
CA PRO A 192 5.11 16.07 -14.44
C PRO A 192 3.98 15.67 -15.40
N ASN A 193 3.27 16.66 -15.94
CA ASN A 193 2.28 16.41 -16.98
C ASN A 193 2.99 15.92 -18.26
N ASN A 194 2.36 15.02 -19.00
CA ASN A 194 2.80 14.54 -20.31
C ASN A 194 4.15 13.78 -20.34
N ILE A 195 4.56 13.15 -19.25
CA ILE A 195 5.75 12.30 -19.24
C ILE A 195 5.55 10.98 -19.99
N ALA A 196 6.65 10.42 -20.48
CA ALA A 196 6.68 9.08 -21.04
C ALA A 196 6.55 8.02 -19.94
N SER A 197 5.92 6.86 -20.23
CA SER A 197 5.89 5.71 -19.31
C SER A 197 7.26 5.13 -18.94
N SER A 198 8.30 5.46 -19.72
CA SER A 198 9.70 5.08 -19.51
C SER A 198 10.50 6.17 -18.78
N ASP A 199 9.86 7.28 -18.40
CA ASP A 199 10.53 8.39 -17.74
C ASP A 199 11.14 7.92 -16.40
N PRO A 200 12.45 8.15 -16.17
CA PRO A 200 13.12 7.78 -14.93
C PRO A 200 12.45 8.35 -13.67
N SER A 201 11.72 9.47 -13.78
CA SER A 201 10.99 10.07 -12.67
C SER A 201 9.92 9.13 -12.11
N ILE A 202 9.36 8.23 -12.92
CA ILE A 202 8.34 7.25 -12.50
C ILE A 202 8.98 6.20 -11.59
N ILE A 203 10.16 5.71 -11.96
CA ILE A 203 10.94 4.77 -11.16
C ILE A 203 11.37 5.43 -9.84
N ALA A 204 11.87 6.66 -9.90
CA ALA A 204 12.26 7.43 -8.72
C ALA A 204 11.07 7.66 -7.77
N ALA A 205 9.89 8.00 -8.29
CA ALA A 205 8.68 8.19 -7.52
C ALA A 205 8.24 6.90 -6.81
N PHE A 206 8.22 5.76 -7.50
CA PHE A 206 7.90 4.49 -6.86
C PHE A 206 8.91 4.11 -5.79
N ARG A 207 10.20 4.32 -6.04
CA ARG A 207 11.25 4.06 -5.04
C ARG A 207 11.07 4.92 -3.79
N ALA A 208 10.75 6.21 -3.95
CA ALA A 208 10.50 7.11 -2.82
C ALA A 208 9.34 6.63 -1.94
N VAL A 209 8.25 6.17 -2.56
CA VAL A 209 7.12 5.56 -1.83
C VAL A 209 7.51 4.23 -1.18
N ASP A 210 8.31 3.40 -1.87
CA ASP A 210 8.73 2.09 -1.40
C ASP A 210 9.51 2.15 -0.09
N ILE A 211 10.46 3.08 -0.02
CA ILE A 211 11.33 3.33 1.14
C ILE A 211 10.46 3.62 2.38
N VAL A 212 9.44 4.47 2.22
CA VAL A 212 8.50 4.80 3.30
C VAL A 212 7.68 3.57 3.70
N ILE A 213 7.06 2.88 2.74
CA ILE A 213 6.22 1.69 3.02
C ILE A 213 7.02 0.59 3.74
N CYS A 214 8.28 0.37 3.35
CA CYS A 214 9.19 -0.58 4.00
C CYS A 214 9.56 -0.21 5.44
N GLY A 215 9.16 0.98 5.92
CA GLY A 215 9.51 1.48 7.24
C GLY A 215 10.98 1.90 7.36
N GLN A 216 11.67 2.10 6.23
CA GLN A 216 13.05 2.61 6.24
C GLN A 216 13.08 4.10 6.59
N GLN A 217 11.99 4.82 6.32
CA GLN A 217 11.82 6.24 6.65
C GLN A 217 10.39 6.53 7.12
N GLY A 218 10.26 7.47 8.05
CA GLY A 218 8.99 8.05 8.47
C GLY A 218 8.18 7.25 9.48
N THR A 219 7.09 7.87 9.93
CA THR A 219 6.16 7.30 10.92
C THR A 219 5.21 6.28 10.29
N HIS A 220 4.46 5.55 11.12
CA HIS A 220 3.39 4.69 10.59
C HIS A 220 2.27 5.52 9.91
N LEU A 221 2.03 6.76 10.32
CA LEU A 221 1.08 7.68 9.68
C LEU A 221 1.53 8.01 8.26
N LEU A 222 2.82 8.32 8.07
CA LEU A 222 3.38 8.55 6.75
C LEU A 222 3.27 7.29 5.88
N ARG A 223 3.39 6.09 6.46
CA ARG A 223 3.17 4.83 5.73
C ARG A 223 1.74 4.69 5.18
N ARG A 224 0.72 5.14 5.91
CA ARG A 224 -0.67 5.17 5.41
C ARG A 224 -0.79 6.07 4.18
N LEU A 225 -0.23 7.27 4.28
CA LEU A 225 -0.19 8.23 3.16
C LEU A 225 0.61 7.70 1.96
N ALA A 226 1.73 7.02 2.21
CA ALA A 226 2.53 6.39 1.17
C ALA A 226 1.76 5.29 0.44
N HIS A 227 0.95 4.50 1.16
CA HIS A 227 0.05 3.52 0.54
C HIS A 227 -1.02 4.17 -0.36
N VAL A 228 -1.60 5.30 0.07
CA VAL A 228 -2.52 6.09 -0.77
C VAL A 228 -1.78 6.62 -2.00
N GLN A 229 -0.57 7.16 -1.82
CA GLN A 229 0.23 7.71 -2.92
C GLN A 229 0.69 6.63 -3.91
N LEU A 230 1.01 5.42 -3.43
CA LEU A 230 1.30 4.27 -4.27
C LEU A 230 0.16 4.01 -5.26
N MET A 231 -1.09 4.03 -4.77
CA MET A 231 -2.25 3.81 -5.62
C MET A 231 -2.47 4.95 -6.62
N ARG A 232 -2.23 6.21 -6.21
CA ARG A 232 -2.29 7.36 -7.13
C ARG A 232 -1.25 7.27 -8.24
N LEU A 233 -0.03 6.81 -7.91
CA LEU A 233 1.02 6.54 -8.90
C LEU A 233 0.62 5.44 -9.88
N PHE A 234 0.08 4.31 -9.39
CA PHE A 234 -0.42 3.25 -10.26
C PHE A 234 -1.50 3.75 -11.23
N ILE A 235 -2.49 4.48 -10.74
CA ILE A 235 -3.58 5.02 -11.57
C ILE A 235 -3.02 5.98 -12.64
N SER A 236 -2.08 6.84 -12.26
CA SER A 236 -1.46 7.80 -13.17
C SER A 236 -0.64 7.10 -14.26
N LEU A 237 0.19 6.11 -13.88
CA LEU A 237 0.97 5.33 -14.81
C LEU A 237 0.09 4.51 -15.76
N GLU A 238 -0.95 3.85 -15.23
CA GLU A 238 -1.90 3.10 -16.06
C GLU A 238 -2.60 3.99 -17.10
N ARG A 239 -2.88 5.26 -16.75
CA ARG A 239 -3.44 6.27 -17.68
C ARG A 239 -2.41 6.68 -18.74
N ILE A 240 -1.16 6.91 -18.37
CA ILE A 240 -0.07 7.22 -19.32
C ILE A 240 0.11 6.06 -20.32
N ILE A 241 0.12 4.82 -19.83
CA ILE A 241 0.23 3.61 -20.68
C ILE A 241 -1.00 3.48 -21.59
N ALA A 242 -2.21 3.71 -21.06
CA ALA A 242 -3.44 3.68 -21.86
C ALA A 242 -3.38 4.68 -23.01
N HIS A 243 -2.93 5.91 -22.74
CA HIS A 243 -2.79 6.96 -23.74
C HIS A 243 -1.74 6.62 -24.81
N LYS A 244 -0.59 6.06 -24.41
CA LYS A 244 0.43 5.57 -25.36
C LYS A 244 -0.09 4.46 -26.27
N ARG A 245 -0.89 3.54 -25.74
CA ARG A 245 -1.53 2.48 -26.55
C ARG A 245 -2.57 3.04 -27.52
N ALA A 246 -3.41 3.96 -27.05
CA ALA A 246 -4.43 4.60 -27.88
C ALA A 246 -3.82 5.41 -29.04
N SER A 247 -2.64 5.97 -28.86
CA SER A 247 -1.88 6.68 -29.91
C SER A 247 -1.07 5.76 -30.84
N GLY A 248 -1.16 4.43 -30.68
CA GLY A 248 -0.40 3.46 -31.49
C GLY A 248 1.10 3.41 -31.17
N ARG A 249 1.58 4.20 -30.21
CA ARG A 249 3.00 4.26 -29.81
C ARG A 249 3.44 3.07 -28.95
N LEU A 250 2.52 2.18 -28.59
CA LEU A 250 2.82 0.96 -27.86
C LEU A 250 1.98 -0.17 -28.44
N GLN A 251 2.63 -1.07 -29.19
CA GLN A 251 1.98 -2.28 -29.69
C GLN A 251 1.69 -3.20 -28.51
N GLY A 252 0.41 -3.40 -28.21
CA GLY A 252 -0.01 -4.28 -27.13
C GLY A 252 0.11 -5.73 -27.57
N ALA A 253 0.97 -6.51 -26.90
CA ALA A 253 0.86 -7.96 -26.96
C ALA A 253 -0.53 -8.38 -26.44
N ARG A 254 -1.22 -9.25 -27.19
CA ARG A 254 -2.56 -9.73 -26.84
C ARG A 254 -2.52 -10.38 -25.44
N GLY A 255 -3.26 -9.80 -24.49
CA GLY A 255 -3.31 -10.27 -23.09
C GLY A 255 -2.53 -9.42 -22.08
N TYR A 256 -1.66 -8.50 -22.52
CA TYR A 256 -0.88 -7.66 -21.61
C TYR A 256 -1.66 -6.39 -21.22
N ARG A 257 -2.28 -6.38 -20.04
CA ARG A 257 -3.09 -5.22 -19.55
C ARG A 257 -2.19 -4.07 -19.08
N ASN A 258 -2.72 -2.84 -19.04
CA ASN A 258 -1.96 -1.66 -18.56
C ASN A 258 -1.41 -1.89 -17.14
N THR A 259 -2.21 -2.54 -16.28
CA THR A 259 -1.81 -2.91 -14.92
C THR A 259 -0.61 -3.84 -14.89
N CYS A 260 -0.48 -4.77 -15.84
CA CYS A 260 0.67 -5.68 -15.93
C CYS A 260 1.95 -4.90 -16.21
N VAL A 261 1.92 -4.01 -17.21
CA VAL A 261 3.04 -3.11 -17.54
C VAL A 261 3.42 -2.26 -16.32
N ALA A 262 2.43 -1.67 -15.64
CA ALA A 262 2.68 -0.83 -14.47
C ALA A 262 3.30 -1.62 -13.31
N MET A 263 2.89 -2.88 -13.10
CA MET A 263 3.50 -3.76 -12.10
C MET A 263 4.95 -4.09 -12.46
N THR A 264 5.25 -4.39 -13.72
CA THR A 264 6.63 -4.64 -14.16
C THR A 264 7.53 -3.42 -13.96
N ILE A 265 7.05 -2.21 -14.30
CA ILE A 265 7.78 -0.96 -14.05
C ILE A 265 8.04 -0.78 -12.56
N TYR A 266 7.02 -0.99 -11.71
CA TYR A 266 7.22 -0.92 -10.26
C TYR A 266 8.24 -1.94 -9.75
N MET A 267 8.19 -3.19 -10.24
CA MET A 267 9.14 -4.24 -9.87
C MET A 267 10.57 -3.87 -10.25
N SER A 268 10.76 -3.25 -11.42
CA SER A 268 12.08 -2.74 -11.86
C SER A 268 12.62 -1.60 -10.98
N ALA A 269 11.73 -0.86 -10.30
CA ALA A 269 12.14 0.23 -9.42
C ALA A 269 12.75 -0.23 -8.09
N ARG A 270 12.58 -1.51 -7.73
CA ARG A 270 13.08 -2.10 -6.48
C ARG A 270 14.46 -2.69 -6.69
N GLU A 271 15.44 -2.24 -5.90
CA GLU A 271 16.83 -2.69 -5.98
C GLU A 271 17.08 -4.08 -5.36
N ARG A 272 16.09 -4.66 -4.66
CA ARG A 272 16.29 -5.91 -3.91
C ARG A 272 16.22 -7.14 -4.81
N ARG A 273 17.28 -7.95 -4.76
CA ARG A 273 17.40 -9.29 -5.37
C ARG A 273 16.58 -10.34 -4.60
N SER A 274 15.29 -10.11 -4.44
CA SER A 274 14.36 -11.12 -3.92
C SER A 274 13.92 -12.06 -5.05
N ASN A 275 13.49 -13.27 -4.71
CA ASN A 275 12.83 -14.16 -5.66
C ASN A 275 11.64 -13.43 -6.29
N VAL A 276 11.48 -13.55 -7.62
CA VAL A 276 10.39 -12.92 -8.39
C VAL A 276 9.02 -13.23 -7.78
N LYS A 277 8.80 -14.45 -7.29
CA LYS A 277 7.53 -14.85 -6.66
C LYS A 277 7.24 -14.08 -5.36
N ASP A 278 8.26 -13.87 -4.54
CA ASP A 278 8.13 -13.12 -3.28
C ASP A 278 7.86 -11.64 -3.57
N LEU A 279 8.53 -11.11 -4.60
CA LEU A 279 8.33 -9.74 -5.07
C LEU A 279 6.89 -9.51 -5.55
N GLU A 280 6.35 -10.45 -6.33
CA GLU A 280 4.97 -10.40 -6.79
C GLU A 280 3.96 -10.48 -5.64
N TYR A 281 4.19 -11.38 -4.69
CA TYR A 281 3.33 -11.53 -3.51
C TYR A 281 3.32 -10.24 -2.68
N GLU A 282 4.50 -9.69 -2.38
CA GLU A 282 4.63 -8.46 -1.62
C GLU A 282 3.97 -7.27 -2.34
N LEU A 283 4.13 -7.17 -3.66
CA LEU A 283 3.46 -6.16 -4.47
C LEU A 283 1.93 -6.31 -4.42
N LYS A 284 1.42 -7.54 -4.53
CA LYS A 284 -0.03 -7.81 -4.41
C LYS A 284 -0.56 -7.35 -3.05
N GLU A 285 0.16 -7.67 -1.96
CA GLU A 285 -0.21 -7.23 -0.61
C GLU A 285 -0.14 -5.70 -0.45
N ARG A 286 0.89 -5.05 -1.00
CA ARG A 286 1.01 -3.58 -0.97
C ARG A 286 -0.10 -2.89 -1.75
N LYS A 287 -0.47 -3.40 -2.93
CA LYS A 287 -1.62 -2.87 -3.70
C LYS A 287 -2.94 -3.12 -2.98
N ARG A 288 -3.09 -4.25 -2.29
CA ARG A 288 -4.27 -4.54 -1.48
C ARG A 288 -4.39 -3.55 -0.33
N CYS A 289 -3.34 -3.41 0.48
CA CYS A 289 -3.25 -2.43 1.57
C CYS A 289 -3.46 -1.00 1.06
N GLY A 290 -2.85 -0.65 -0.08
CA GLY A 290 -3.03 0.63 -0.76
C GLY A 290 -4.48 0.93 -1.12
N ARG A 291 -5.20 -0.05 -1.68
CA ARG A 291 -6.64 0.11 -1.98
C ARG A 291 -7.45 0.32 -0.71
N SER A 292 -7.20 -0.47 0.32
CA SER A 292 -7.88 -0.33 1.62
C SER A 292 -7.67 1.07 2.22
N TRP A 293 -6.44 1.59 2.23
CA TRP A 293 -6.17 2.94 2.68
C TRP A 293 -6.78 4.01 1.78
N THR A 294 -6.83 3.79 0.46
CA THR A 294 -7.48 4.70 -0.48
C THR A 294 -9.00 4.76 -0.26
N ASP A 295 -9.63 3.62 0.03
CA ASP A 295 -11.06 3.54 0.35
C ASP A 295 -11.38 4.28 1.66
N LEU A 296 -10.49 4.20 2.66
CA LEU A 296 -10.59 4.96 3.90
C LEU A 296 -10.30 6.46 3.70
N ALA A 297 -9.42 6.82 2.77
CA ALA A 297 -9.03 8.20 2.47
C ALA A 297 -10.02 8.96 1.56
N ARG A 298 -11.23 8.41 1.30
CA ARG A 298 -12.10 8.85 0.19
C ARG A 298 -12.45 10.36 0.11
N PRO A 299 -12.47 11.15 1.19
CA PRO A 299 -12.57 12.60 1.06
C PRO A 299 -11.24 13.28 0.67
N SER A 300 -10.12 12.81 1.20
CA SER A 300 -8.79 13.38 1.03
C SER A 300 -7.72 12.39 1.50
N PRO A 301 -6.51 12.34 0.88
CA PRO A 301 -5.39 11.58 1.40
C PRO A 301 -5.12 11.82 2.89
N LEU A 302 -5.24 13.07 3.35
CA LEU A 302 -4.99 13.43 4.76
C LEU A 302 -6.06 12.91 5.71
N PHE A 303 -7.21 12.46 5.21
CA PHE A 303 -8.25 11.87 6.04
C PHE A 303 -7.77 10.56 6.70
N VAL A 304 -6.70 9.92 6.20
CA VAL A 304 -6.13 8.74 6.89
C VAL A 304 -5.57 9.04 8.29
N LEU A 305 -5.36 10.32 8.61
CA LEU A 305 -4.82 10.78 9.89
C LEU A 305 -5.87 10.84 11.00
N VAL A 306 -7.17 10.74 10.67
CA VAL A 306 -8.25 10.66 11.66
C VAL A 306 -8.35 9.27 12.31
N TYR A 307 -7.73 8.26 11.69
CA TYR A 307 -7.83 6.89 12.14
C TYR A 307 -6.84 6.58 13.27
N SER A 308 -7.31 5.85 14.27
CA SER A 308 -6.49 5.34 15.37
C SER A 308 -5.46 4.30 14.89
N ASP A 309 -4.52 3.95 15.77
CA ASP A 309 -3.53 2.90 15.51
C ASP A 309 -4.14 1.52 15.27
N LEU A 310 -5.37 1.29 15.76
CA LEU A 310 -6.11 0.04 15.55
C LEU A 310 -6.51 -0.16 14.09
N ALA A 311 -6.43 0.87 13.24
CA ALA A 311 -6.70 0.75 11.82
C ALA A 311 -5.66 -0.09 11.07
N GLU A 312 -4.39 -0.07 11.50
CA GLU A 312 -3.31 -0.86 10.88
C GLU A 312 -3.61 -2.36 10.82
N PRO A 313 -3.90 -3.05 11.95
CA PRO A 313 -4.22 -4.47 11.90
C PRO A 313 -5.53 -4.75 11.16
N ILE A 314 -6.52 -3.85 11.19
CA ILE A 314 -7.80 -4.05 10.47
C ILE A 314 -7.60 -4.03 8.95
N VAL A 315 -6.80 -3.08 8.45
CA VAL A 315 -6.48 -2.98 7.01
C VAL A 315 -5.61 -4.15 6.54
N LYS A 316 -4.71 -4.64 7.40
CA LYS A 316 -3.85 -5.79 7.09
C LYS A 316 -4.61 -7.11 7.09
N ASP A 317 -5.61 -7.28 7.97
CA ASP A 317 -6.39 -8.51 8.12
C ASP A 317 -7.56 -8.62 7.11
N PHE A 318 -7.20 -8.89 5.85
CA PHE A 318 -8.18 -9.06 4.77
C PHE A 318 -9.06 -10.30 4.91
N LYS A 319 -8.63 -11.29 5.70
CA LYS A 319 -9.43 -12.48 5.96
C LYS A 319 -10.65 -12.13 6.80
N ARG A 320 -10.55 -11.10 7.64
CA ARG A 320 -11.64 -10.64 8.52
C ARG A 320 -12.41 -9.44 7.99
N THR A 321 -11.77 -8.60 7.17
CA THR A 321 -12.40 -7.38 6.65
C THR A 321 -12.29 -7.36 5.14
N ASP A 322 -13.38 -7.72 4.46
CA ASP A 322 -13.45 -7.60 3.01
C ASP A 322 -13.52 -6.12 2.58
N ALA A 323 -13.23 -5.86 1.30
CA ALA A 323 -13.18 -4.49 0.76
C ALA A 323 -14.54 -3.77 0.77
N ALA A 324 -15.66 -4.48 0.63
CA ALA A 324 -17.00 -3.88 0.65
C ALA A 324 -17.39 -3.47 2.09
N THR A 325 -17.05 -4.30 3.07
CA THR A 325 -17.16 -4.00 4.50
C THR A 325 -16.31 -2.77 4.83
N LEU A 326 -15.04 -2.73 4.41
CA LEU A 326 -14.18 -1.58 4.66
C LEU A 326 -14.72 -0.28 4.02
N ARG A 327 -15.23 -0.35 2.78
CA ARG A 327 -15.89 0.79 2.12
C ARG A 327 -17.14 1.26 2.88
N SER A 328 -17.94 0.32 3.38
CA SER A 328 -19.13 0.65 4.18
C SER A 328 -18.73 1.34 5.49
N VAL A 329 -17.66 0.87 6.13
CA VAL A 329 -17.11 1.52 7.33
C VAL A 329 -16.54 2.89 7.02
N ALA A 330 -15.80 3.06 5.91
CA ALA A 330 -15.28 4.35 5.48
C ALA A 330 -16.41 5.39 5.32
N THR A 331 -17.53 5.02 4.68
CA THR A 331 -18.71 5.89 4.56
C THR A 331 -19.23 6.30 5.94
N ARG A 332 -19.43 5.35 6.86
CA ARG A 332 -19.93 5.65 8.21
C ARG A 332 -18.97 6.49 9.04
N VAL A 333 -17.66 6.33 8.82
CA VAL A 333 -16.64 7.17 9.45
C VAL A 333 -16.78 8.61 8.99
N VAL A 334 -16.96 8.84 7.69
CA VAL A 334 -17.18 10.20 7.15
C VAL A 334 -18.47 10.80 7.72
N GLU A 335 -19.56 10.03 7.80
CA GLU A 335 -20.83 10.47 8.41
C GLU A 335 -20.72 10.76 9.91
N ALA A 336 -19.82 10.09 10.63
CA ALA A 336 -19.60 10.30 12.06
C ALA A 336 -18.64 11.46 12.37
N CYS A 337 -17.86 11.91 11.40
CA CYS A 337 -16.92 13.02 11.56
C CYS A 337 -17.64 14.37 11.35
N PRO A 338 -17.26 15.43 12.09
CA PRO A 338 -17.76 16.78 11.80
C PRO A 338 -17.37 17.23 10.39
N ASP A 339 -18.28 17.88 9.68
CA ASP A 339 -18.03 18.42 8.32
C ASP A 339 -16.81 19.33 8.26
N GLY A 340 -16.55 20.08 9.34
CA GLY A 340 -15.38 20.92 9.50
C GLY A 340 -14.07 20.14 9.34
N LEU A 341 -13.97 18.97 9.95
CA LEU A 341 -12.79 18.09 9.88
C LEU A 341 -12.57 17.58 8.45
N VAL A 342 -13.63 17.10 7.80
CA VAL A 342 -13.57 16.62 6.41
C VAL A 342 -13.08 17.74 5.48
N ARG A 343 -13.62 18.94 5.64
CA ARG A 343 -13.26 20.12 4.85
C ARG A 343 -11.80 20.52 5.05
N ILE A 344 -11.29 20.52 6.30
CA ILE A 344 -9.87 20.78 6.58
C ILE A 344 -8.98 19.77 5.85
N CYS A 345 -9.30 18.48 5.94
CA CYS A 345 -8.51 17.42 5.30
C CYS A 345 -8.37 17.66 3.79
N ILE A 346 -9.47 18.06 3.12
CA ILE A 346 -9.48 18.37 1.69
C ILE A 346 -8.59 19.58 1.39
N GLN A 347 -8.86 20.70 2.05
CA GLN A 347 -8.18 21.96 1.77
C GLN A 347 -6.68 21.93 2.12
N LEU A 348 -6.27 21.22 3.18
CA LEU A 348 -4.85 21.02 3.48
C LEU A 348 -4.17 20.17 2.40
N ALA A 349 -4.82 19.10 1.94
CA ALA A 349 -4.27 18.26 0.86
C ALA A 349 -4.12 19.07 -0.43
N ASP A 350 -5.14 19.85 -0.81
CA ASP A 350 -5.10 20.71 -2.00
C ASP A 350 -3.98 21.74 -1.92
N ARG A 351 -3.81 22.39 -0.76
CA ARG A 351 -2.72 23.36 -0.53
C ARG A 351 -1.34 22.69 -0.59
N ALA A 352 -1.20 21.52 0.02
CA ALA A 352 0.07 20.76 -0.01
C ALA A 352 0.43 20.38 -1.45
N GLU A 353 -0.54 19.86 -2.21
CA GLU A 353 -0.35 19.52 -3.62
C GLU A 353 -0.06 20.75 -4.49
N TRP A 354 -0.70 21.88 -4.22
CA TRP A 354 -0.45 23.13 -4.93
C TRP A 354 0.95 23.67 -4.65
N ALA A 355 1.38 23.68 -3.38
CA ALA A 355 2.71 24.12 -2.97
C ALA A 355 3.79 23.29 -3.66
N VAL A 356 3.64 21.95 -3.67
CA VAL A 356 4.55 21.04 -4.37
C VAL A 356 4.60 21.30 -5.87
N ARG A 357 3.44 21.40 -6.53
CA ARG A 357 3.37 21.63 -7.99
C ARG A 357 3.96 22.97 -8.41
N THR A 358 3.79 24.00 -7.58
CA THR A 358 4.28 25.36 -7.87
C THR A 358 5.68 25.63 -7.31
N LYS A 359 6.30 24.64 -6.65
CA LYS A 359 7.59 24.78 -5.95
C LYS A 359 7.60 25.96 -4.96
N ARG A 360 6.45 26.23 -4.34
CA ARG A 360 6.30 27.28 -3.33
C ARG A 360 6.40 26.69 -1.93
N PRO A 361 6.89 27.47 -0.95
CA PRO A 361 6.91 27.03 0.44
C PRO A 361 5.47 26.83 0.92
N PHE A 362 5.27 25.76 1.71
CA PHE A 362 4.02 25.53 2.42
C PHE A 362 4.11 26.20 3.80
N ASP A 363 3.24 27.17 4.05
CA ASP A 363 3.20 27.87 5.33
C ASP A 363 2.51 27.02 6.40
N MET A 364 3.34 26.34 7.20
CA MET A 364 2.91 25.51 8.31
C MET A 364 2.25 26.30 9.44
N HIS A 365 2.67 27.53 9.70
CA HIS A 365 2.09 28.35 10.76
C HIS A 365 0.68 28.78 10.38
N GLN A 366 0.48 29.17 9.12
CA GLN A 366 -0.86 29.48 8.61
C GLN A 366 -1.76 28.24 8.61
N ALA A 367 -1.23 27.07 8.24
CA ALA A 367 -1.98 25.82 8.30
C ALA A 367 -2.39 25.46 9.74
N ALA A 368 -1.49 25.57 10.71
CA ALA A 368 -1.76 25.28 12.12
C ALA A 368 -2.79 26.24 12.71
N ALA A 369 -2.62 27.56 12.52
CA ALA A 369 -3.59 28.56 12.98
C ALA A 369 -4.99 28.31 12.41
N TRP A 370 -5.04 27.87 11.16
CA TRP A 370 -6.28 27.57 10.48
C TRP A 370 -6.92 26.26 10.99
N ILE A 371 -6.14 25.21 11.23
CA ILE A 371 -6.63 23.99 11.92
C ILE A 371 -7.24 24.40 13.25
N SER A 372 -6.51 25.12 14.11
CA SER A 372 -7.01 25.55 15.42
C SER A 372 -8.30 26.36 15.33
N GLN A 373 -8.40 27.32 14.40
CA GLN A 373 -9.60 28.13 14.21
C GLN A 373 -10.81 27.26 13.83
N VAL A 374 -10.63 26.30 12.93
CA VAL A 374 -11.73 25.43 12.53
C VAL A 374 -12.12 24.52 13.69
N LEU A 375 -11.16 23.93 14.42
CA LEU A 375 -11.48 23.08 15.57
C LEU A 375 -12.24 23.83 16.67
N LEU A 376 -11.90 25.09 16.94
CA LEU A 376 -12.61 25.94 17.92
C LEU A 376 -14.06 26.24 17.53
N ASN A 377 -14.41 26.18 16.24
CA ASN A 377 -15.79 26.42 15.80
C ASN A 377 -16.68 25.17 15.92
N TYR A 378 -16.11 24.01 16.26
CA TYR A 378 -16.84 22.74 16.36
C TYR A 378 -16.71 22.07 17.73
N SER A 379 -15.95 22.65 18.66
CA SER A 379 -15.99 22.35 20.10
C SER A 379 -17.08 23.16 20.78
#